data_AF-A0A3N5V0J6-F1
#
_entry.id   AF-A0A3N5V0J6-F1
#
_cell.length_a   1.000
_cell.length_b   1.000
_cell.length_c   1.000
_cell.angle_alpha   90.00
_cell.angle_beta   90.00
_cell.angle_gamma   90.00
#
_symmetry.space_group_name_H-M   'P 1'
#
loop_
_entity.id
_entity.type
_entity.pdbx_description
1 polymer ?
#
loop_
_entity_poly.entity_id
_entity_poly.type
_entity_poly.pdbx_seq_one_letter_code
_entity_poly.pdbx_strand_id
1 'polypeptide(L)'
;MLGTSASFNNIDSFPQFVILVFVLTITFVYVSLIGFISKYEVQGFSENIKLYLIPVIIAGIISSIMLFTFIGFFKYESLIILALFLFIMTKAVYRIQKKDSIGIQQCIQKMIMSIIVLDSTYLSGIRGVEVGLAVLLLIAPLLILSRKMYMT
;
A
#
# COMPACT_ATOMS: atom_id res chain seq x y z
N MET A 1 28.51 -15.87 -39.08
CA MET A 1 27.23 -15.34 -38.61
C MET A 1 26.36 -16.54 -38.24
N LEU A 2 26.36 -16.96 -36.98
CA LEU A 2 25.60 -18.13 -36.52
C LEU A 2 24.90 -17.78 -35.20
N GLY A 3 23.57 -17.72 -35.30
CA GLY A 3 22.57 -17.96 -34.26
C GLY A 3 22.87 -17.51 -32.84
N THR A 4 22.54 -16.26 -32.52
CA THR A 4 22.04 -15.95 -31.17
C THR A 4 20.64 -16.54 -31.06
N SER A 5 20.53 -17.79 -30.62
CA SER A 5 19.28 -18.35 -30.12
C SER A 5 18.88 -17.54 -28.89
N ALA A 6 18.00 -16.55 -29.09
CA ALA A 6 17.32 -15.88 -28.00
C ALA A 6 16.61 -16.96 -27.17
N SER A 7 17.03 -17.13 -25.92
CA SER A 7 16.44 -18.12 -25.03
C SER A 7 14.98 -17.74 -24.77
N PHE A 8 14.05 -18.48 -25.37
CA PHE A 8 12.60 -18.30 -25.19
C PHE A 8 12.14 -18.45 -23.72
N ASN A 9 13.00 -18.93 -22.82
CA ASN A 9 12.75 -18.98 -21.37
C ASN A 9 12.55 -17.61 -20.69
N ASN A 10 12.90 -16.49 -21.34
CA ASN A 10 12.68 -15.14 -20.77
C ASN A 10 11.31 -14.54 -21.09
N ILE A 11 10.53 -15.14 -22.00
CA ILE A 11 9.22 -14.60 -22.38
C ILE A 11 8.17 -14.94 -21.30
N ASP A 12 8.28 -16.11 -20.66
CA ASP A 12 7.37 -16.53 -19.59
C ASP A 12 7.60 -15.80 -18.26
N SER A 13 8.80 -15.26 -18.03
CA SER A 13 9.14 -14.50 -16.82
C SER A 13 8.82 -12.99 -16.94
N PHE A 14 8.56 -12.50 -18.15
CA PHE A 14 8.22 -11.10 -18.41
C PHE A 14 7.05 -10.58 -17.58
N PRO A 15 5.88 -11.25 -17.51
CA PRO A 15 4.77 -10.78 -16.69
C PRO A 15 5.10 -10.78 -15.18
N GLN A 16 5.91 -11.73 -14.71
CA GLN A 16 6.31 -11.80 -13.30
C GLN A 16 7.28 -10.67 -12.92
N PHE A 17 8.22 -10.34 -13.81
CA PHE A 17 9.14 -9.23 -13.62
C PHE A 17 8.39 -7.89 -13.56
N VAL A 18 7.42 -7.67 -14.46
CA VAL A 18 6.59 -6.46 -14.47
C VAL A 18 5.80 -6.33 -13.16
N ILE A 19 5.18 -7.41 -12.68
CA ILE A 19 4.46 -7.41 -11.40
C ILE A 19 5.41 -7.09 -10.24
N LEU A 20 6.60 -7.68 -10.21
CA LEU A 20 7.56 -7.48 -9.13
C LEU A 20 8.06 -6.03 -9.08
N VAL A 21 8.44 -5.46 -10.22
CA VAL A 21 8.86 -4.05 -10.31
C VAL A 21 7.71 -3.14 -9.89
N PHE A 22 6.49 -3.43 -10.34
CA PHE A 22 5.31 -2.68 -9.96
C PHE A 22 5.09 -2.67 -8.44
N VAL A 23 5.06 -3.85 -7.81
CA VAL A 23 4.87 -3.98 -6.35
C VAL A 23 5.95 -3.20 -5.60
N LEU A 24 7.23 -3.37 -5.96
CA LEU A 24 8.33 -2.66 -5.30
C LEU A 24 8.22 -1.14 -5.43
N THR A 25 7.88 -0.63 -6.61
CA THR A 25 7.73 0.81 -6.83
C THR A 25 6.58 1.40 -6.03
N ILE A 26 5.42 0.74 -5.99
CA ILE A 26 4.27 1.24 -5.23
C ILE A 26 4.53 1.17 -3.72
N THR A 27 5.12 0.07 -3.21
CA THR A 27 5.46 -0.05 -1.80
C THR A 27 6.49 1.00 -1.40
N PHE A 28 7.47 1.30 -2.25
CA PHE A 28 8.44 2.37 -2.00
C PHE A 28 7.78 3.76 -1.93
N VAL A 29 6.91 4.09 -2.89
CA VAL A 29 6.14 5.35 -2.88
C VAL A 29 5.27 5.44 -1.62
N TYR A 30 4.64 4.33 -1.24
CA TYR A 30 3.76 4.25 -0.09
C TYR A 30 4.51 4.48 1.23
N VAL A 31 5.63 3.80 1.44
CA VAL A 31 6.46 3.98 2.64
C VAL A 31 7.08 5.38 2.69
N SER A 32 7.51 5.92 1.54
CA SER A 32 8.01 7.29 1.44
C SER A 32 6.94 8.32 1.85
N LEU A 33 5.67 8.06 1.51
CA LEU A 33 4.54 8.90 1.92
C LEU A 33 4.36 8.90 3.46
N ILE A 34 4.49 7.74 4.10
CA ILE A 34 4.44 7.65 5.58
C ILE A 34 5.58 8.47 6.19
N GLY A 35 6.81 8.33 5.68
CA GLY A 35 7.96 9.10 6.17
C GLY A 35 7.75 10.61 6.01
N PHE A 36 7.16 11.04 4.89
CA PHE A 36 6.82 12.44 4.66
C PHE A 36 5.78 12.95 5.67
N ILE A 37 4.74 12.16 5.96
CA ILE A 37 3.71 12.49 6.96
C ILE A 37 4.30 12.53 8.37
N SER A 38 5.17 11.59 8.71
CA SER A 38 5.87 11.54 10.00
C SER A 38 6.74 12.77 10.24
N LYS A 39 7.36 13.34 9.21
CA LYS A 39 8.13 14.58 9.35
C LYS A 39 7.25 15.78 9.78
N TYR A 40 5.98 15.81 9.40
CA TYR A 40 5.05 16.88 9.82
C TYR A 40 4.59 16.76 11.28
N GLU A 41 4.69 15.57 11.89
CA GLU A 41 4.44 15.38 13.32
C GLU A 41 5.41 16.23 14.15
N VAL A 42 6.68 16.33 13.71
CA VAL A 42 7.75 17.02 14.44
C VAL A 42 7.88 18.50 14.07
N GLN A 43 7.65 18.87 12.81
CA GLN A 43 7.95 20.22 12.29
C GLN A 43 6.74 21.16 12.22
N GLY A 44 5.53 20.69 12.51
CA GLY A 44 4.30 21.48 12.37
C GLY A 44 3.85 21.65 10.92
N PHE A 45 2.53 21.69 10.69
CA PHE A 45 1.95 21.70 9.35
C PHE A 45 2.08 23.07 8.66
N SER A 46 2.90 23.14 7.60
CA SER A 46 2.91 24.24 6.64
C SER A 46 1.78 24.08 5.61
N GLU A 47 1.13 25.18 5.26
CA GLU A 47 -0.23 25.34 4.76
C GLU A 47 -0.66 24.52 3.50
N ASN A 48 -1.91 24.05 3.58
CA ASN A 48 -2.94 23.68 2.59
C ASN A 48 -2.60 22.89 1.32
N ILE A 49 -1.52 23.18 0.58
CA ILE A 49 -1.24 22.53 -0.72
C ILE A 49 -0.67 21.12 -0.51
N LYS A 50 0.20 20.96 0.49
CA LYS A 50 0.86 19.67 0.79
C LYS A 50 -0.08 18.64 1.42
N LEU A 51 -1.11 19.08 2.15
CA LEU A 51 -2.11 18.18 2.73
C LEU A 51 -2.95 17.49 1.65
N TYR A 52 -3.20 18.18 0.52
CA TYR A 52 -3.97 17.63 -0.60
C TYR A 52 -3.17 16.60 -1.41
N LEU A 53 -1.84 16.65 -1.39
CA LEU A 53 -0.99 15.68 -2.09
C LEU A 53 -1.14 14.25 -1.53
N ILE A 54 -1.37 14.11 -0.23
CA ILE A 54 -1.50 12.80 0.43
C ILE A 54 -2.66 11.96 -0.15
N PRO A 55 -3.93 12.44 -0.14
CA PRO A 55 -5.03 11.70 -0.73
C PRO A 55 -4.87 11.49 -2.23
N VAL A 56 -4.24 12.43 -2.96
CA VAL A 56 -3.97 12.27 -4.40
C VAL A 56 -3.04 11.10 -4.66
N ILE A 57 -1.93 10.97 -3.91
CA ILE A 57 -1.00 9.86 -4.05
C ILE A 57 -1.68 8.52 -3.70
N ILE A 58 -2.45 8.49 -2.61
CA ILE A 58 -3.19 7.27 -2.20
C ILE A 58 -4.20 6.87 -3.28
N ALA A 59 -4.95 7.82 -3.84
CA ALA A 59 -5.87 7.56 -4.95
C ALA A 59 -5.13 7.05 -6.19
N GLY A 60 -3.95 7.58 -6.49
CA GLY A 60 -3.07 7.10 -7.55
C GLY A 60 -2.65 5.64 -7.35
N ILE A 61 -2.26 5.25 -6.13
CA ILE A 61 -1.93 3.87 -5.77
C ILE A 61 -3.12 2.94 -6.03
N ILE A 62 -4.30 3.30 -5.52
CA ILE A 62 -5.51 2.47 -5.65
C ILE A 62 -5.93 2.35 -7.12
N SER A 63 -5.90 3.45 -7.87
CA SER A 63 -6.20 3.46 -9.30
C SER A 63 -5.21 2.61 -10.10
N SER A 64 -3.92 2.65 -9.74
CA SER A 64 -2.90 1.85 -10.41
C SER A 64 -3.10 0.36 -10.17
N ILE A 65 -3.45 -0.06 -8.95
CA ILE A 65 -3.78 -1.45 -8.63
C ILE A 65 -5.02 -1.90 -9.42
N MET A 66 -6.08 -1.07 -9.45
CA MET A 66 -7.29 -1.34 -10.24
C MET A 66 -6.97 -1.55 -11.73
N LEU A 67 -6.10 -0.71 -12.28
CA LEU A 67 -5.69 -0.80 -13.69
C LEU A 67 -4.92 -2.10 -13.96
N PHE A 68 -4.01 -2.50 -13.08
CA PHE A 68 -3.29 -3.79 -13.21
C PHE A 68 -4.23 -4.99 -13.09
N THR A 69 -5.24 -4.93 -12.22
CA THR A 69 -6.29 -5.95 -12.13
C THR A 69 -7.12 -6.00 -13.41
N PHE A 70 -7.46 -4.85 -13.99
CA PHE A 70 -8.24 -4.77 -15.23
C PHE A 70 -7.50 -5.33 -16.45
N ILE A 71 -6.19 -5.08 -16.55
CA ILE A 71 -5.34 -5.65 -17.62
C ILE A 71 -5.18 -7.18 -17.47
N GLY A 72 -5.48 -7.73 -16.30
CA GLY A 72 -5.38 -9.17 -16.02
C GLY A 72 -4.06 -9.60 -15.38
N PHE A 73 -3.23 -8.66 -14.92
CA PHE A 73 -2.01 -8.98 -14.16
C PHE A 73 -2.30 -9.43 -12.73
N PHE A 74 -3.43 -8.99 -12.15
CA PHE A 74 -3.89 -9.44 -10.85
C PHE A 74 -5.26 -10.12 -10.95
N LYS A 75 -5.47 -11.13 -10.12
CA LYS A 75 -6.79 -11.75 -9.92
C LYS A 75 -7.78 -10.75 -9.33
N TYR A 76 -9.04 -10.80 -9.79
CA TYR A 76 -10.15 -9.98 -9.30
C TYR A 76 -10.44 -10.15 -7.81
N GLU A 77 -10.08 -11.32 -7.28
CA GLU A 77 -10.04 -11.65 -5.86
C GLU A 77 -9.31 -10.62 -4.97
N SER A 78 -8.30 -9.93 -5.53
CA SER A 78 -7.59 -8.86 -4.82
C SER A 78 -8.46 -7.65 -4.49
N LEU A 79 -9.54 -7.41 -5.24
CA LEU A 79 -10.41 -6.24 -5.09
C LEU A 79 -11.12 -6.21 -3.73
N ILE A 80 -11.43 -7.38 -3.14
CA ILE A 80 -12.05 -7.48 -1.82
C ILE A 80 -11.10 -6.91 -0.75
N ILE A 81 -9.82 -7.26 -0.82
CA ILE A 81 -8.80 -6.80 0.12
C ILE A 81 -8.45 -5.33 -0.16
N LEU A 82 -8.43 -4.92 -1.43
CA LEU A 82 -8.25 -3.53 -1.83
C LEU A 82 -9.37 -2.62 -1.30
N ALA A 83 -10.62 -3.11 -1.25
CA ALA A 83 -11.73 -2.37 -0.64
C ALA A 83 -11.50 -2.13 0.86
N LEU A 84 -10.94 -3.11 1.57
CA LEU A 84 -10.55 -2.96 2.98
C LEU A 84 -9.42 -1.94 3.14
N PHE A 85 -8.43 -1.95 2.25
CA PHE A 85 -7.37 -0.93 2.21
C PHE A 85 -7.95 0.48 2.03
N LEU A 86 -8.84 0.66 1.05
CA LEU A 86 -9.52 1.92 0.78
C LEU A 86 -10.30 2.43 2.01
N PHE A 87 -11.00 1.54 2.71
CA PHE A 87 -11.76 1.89 3.91
C PHE A 87 -10.86 2.41 5.04
N ILE A 88 -9.73 1.73 5.32
CA ILE A 88 -8.76 2.17 6.33
C ILE A 88 -8.18 3.52 5.93
N MET A 89 -7.83 3.69 4.65
CA MET A 89 -7.24 4.92 4.14
C MET A 89 -8.17 6.13 4.22
N THR A 90 -9.44 5.94 3.89
CA THR A 90 -10.43 7.00 4.00
C THR A 90 -10.52 7.51 5.44
N LYS A 91 -10.51 6.60 6.42
CA LYS A 91 -10.48 6.94 7.85
C LYS A 91 -9.17 7.58 8.32
N ALA A 92 -8.05 7.27 7.67
CA ALA A 92 -6.75 7.87 7.98
C ALA A 92 -6.69 9.32 7.47
N VAL A 93 -7.05 9.53 6.19
CA VAL A 93 -7.11 10.85 5.57
C VAL A 93 -8.14 11.75 6.26
N TYR A 94 -9.32 11.24 6.63
CA TYR A 94 -10.31 12.06 7.35
C TYR A 94 -9.78 12.57 8.70
N ARG A 95 -8.93 11.79 9.38
CA ARG A 95 -8.31 12.22 10.65
C ARG A 95 -7.26 13.31 10.44
N ILE A 96 -6.48 13.25 9.36
CA ILE A 96 -5.41 14.23 9.11
C ILE A 96 -5.95 15.63 8.83
N GLN A 97 -7.16 15.74 8.28
CA GLN A 97 -7.82 17.02 8.02
C GLN A 97 -8.14 17.83 9.28
N LYS A 98 -8.23 17.18 10.45
CA LYS A 98 -8.44 17.88 11.73
C LYS A 98 -7.21 18.63 12.25
N LYS A 99 -6.04 18.52 11.57
CA LYS A 99 -4.78 19.23 11.86
C LYS A 99 -4.29 19.11 13.31
N ASP A 100 -4.67 18.03 13.99
CA ASP A 100 -4.33 17.78 15.39
C ASP A 100 -3.13 16.82 15.48
N SER A 101 -2.19 17.05 16.40
CA SER A 101 -0.96 16.25 16.53
C SER A 101 -1.28 14.77 16.79
N ILE A 102 -2.24 14.52 17.68
CA ILE A 102 -2.79 13.19 17.98
C ILE A 102 -3.46 12.57 16.73
N GLY A 103 -4.10 13.41 15.91
CA GLY A 103 -4.74 12.98 14.66
C GLY A 103 -3.74 12.49 13.61
N ILE A 104 -2.59 13.15 13.51
CA ILE A 104 -1.50 12.80 12.60
C ILE A 104 -0.85 11.49 13.04
N GLN A 105 -0.54 11.35 14.33
CA GLN A 105 0.06 10.14 14.88
C GLN A 105 -0.84 8.90 14.65
N GLN A 106 -2.15 9.05 14.87
CA GLN A 106 -3.12 7.99 14.57
C GLN A 106 -3.31 7.74 13.07
N CYS A 107 -3.12 8.75 12.22
CA CYS A 107 -3.08 8.57 10.77
C CYS A 107 -1.88 7.71 10.37
N ILE A 108 -0.67 8.05 10.84
CA ILE A 108 0.56 7.30 10.62
C ILE A 108 0.40 5.86 11.09
N GLN A 109 -0.13 5.63 12.29
CA GLN A 109 -0.36 4.29 12.84
C GLN A 109 -1.28 3.46 11.92
N LYS A 110 -2.37 4.05 11.42
CA LYS A 110 -3.27 3.38 10.46
C LYS A 110 -2.60 3.12 9.13
N MET A 111 -1.78 4.05 8.64
CA MET A 111 -1.04 3.88 7.40
C MET A 111 -0.01 2.75 7.50
N ILE A 112 0.74 2.67 8.60
CA ILE A 112 1.67 1.57 8.88
C ILE A 112 0.91 0.24 8.93
N MET A 113 -0.23 0.19 9.62
CA MET A 113 -1.07 -1.01 9.67
C MET A 113 -1.58 -1.44 8.30
N SER A 114 -1.92 -0.47 7.45
CA SER A 114 -2.38 -0.75 6.09
C SER A 114 -1.28 -1.22 5.14
N ILE A 115 0.02 -1.19 5.52
CA ILE A 115 1.09 -1.89 4.77
C ILE A 115 0.74 -3.38 4.64
N ILE A 116 0.33 -4.01 5.74
CA ILE A 116 -0.03 -5.44 5.75
C ILE A 116 -1.22 -5.71 4.82
N VAL A 117 -2.21 -4.81 4.80
CA VAL A 117 -3.37 -4.93 3.92
C VAL A 117 -2.98 -4.74 2.46
N LEU A 118 -2.07 -3.81 2.17
CA LEU A 118 -1.53 -3.57 0.84
C LEU A 118 -0.74 -4.79 0.34
N ASP A 119 0.16 -5.34 1.17
CA ASP A 119 0.92 -6.56 0.87
C ASP A 119 0.00 -7.77 0.65
N SER A 120 -1.04 -7.90 1.48
CA SER A 120 -2.10 -8.90 1.33
C SER A 120 -2.85 -8.73 0.00
N THR A 121 -3.09 -7.50 -0.44
CA THR A 121 -3.74 -7.20 -1.73
C THR A 121 -2.86 -7.67 -2.90
N TYR A 122 -1.56 -7.42 -2.87
CA TYR A 122 -0.64 -7.90 -3.91
C TYR A 122 -0.56 -9.42 -3.95
N LEU A 123 -0.41 -10.07 -2.79
CA LEU A 123 -0.34 -11.53 -2.71
C LEU A 123 -1.65 -12.18 -3.18
N SER A 124 -2.79 -11.59 -2.83
CA SER A 124 -4.09 -12.01 -3.34
C SER A 124 -4.21 -11.82 -4.85
N GLY A 125 -3.66 -10.73 -5.38
CA GLY A 125 -3.60 -10.48 -6.81
C GLY A 125 -2.77 -11.52 -7.57
N ILE A 126 -1.68 -12.02 -7.00
CA ILE A 126 -0.76 -12.96 -7.66
C ILE A 126 -1.24 -14.40 -7.52
N ARG A 127 -1.53 -14.86 -6.29
CA ARG A 127 -1.87 -16.26 -6.00
C ARG A 127 -3.34 -16.52 -5.69
N GLY A 128 -4.11 -15.52 -5.25
CA GLY A 128 -5.52 -15.64 -4.87
C GLY A 128 -5.79 -15.31 -3.40
N VAL A 129 -7.06 -15.18 -3.04
CA VAL A 129 -7.51 -14.68 -1.72
C VAL A 129 -6.94 -15.48 -0.56
N GLU A 130 -6.78 -16.80 -0.70
CA GLU A 130 -6.32 -17.68 0.37
C GLU A 130 -4.98 -17.21 0.99
N VAL A 131 -4.02 -16.85 0.12
CA VAL A 131 -2.72 -16.34 0.55
C VAL A 131 -2.85 -14.93 1.12
N GLY A 132 -3.70 -14.09 0.51
CA GLY A 132 -4.00 -12.75 1.02
C GLY A 132 -4.55 -12.78 2.44
N LEU A 133 -5.52 -13.65 2.72
CA LEU A 133 -6.14 -13.80 4.05
C LEU A 133 -5.13 -14.26 5.10
N ALA A 134 -4.22 -15.18 4.74
CA ALA A 134 -3.17 -15.61 5.65
C ALA A 134 -2.27 -14.43 6.10
N VAL A 135 -1.94 -13.53 5.17
CA VAL A 135 -1.17 -12.30 5.47
C VAL A 135 -2.01 -11.30 6.25
N LEU A 136 -3.31 -11.20 5.98
CA LEU A 136 -4.22 -10.33 6.72
C LEU A 136 -4.27 -10.68 8.22
N LEU A 137 -4.04 -11.94 8.59
CA LEU A 137 -3.98 -12.41 9.97
C LEU A 137 -2.85 -11.73 10.77
N LEU A 138 -1.79 -11.26 10.09
CA LEU A 138 -0.69 -10.49 10.70
C LEU A 138 -1.11 -9.10 11.20
N ILE A 139 -2.31 -8.62 10.85
CA ILE A 139 -2.86 -7.39 11.44
C ILE A 139 -3.09 -7.56 12.95
N ALA A 140 -3.49 -8.76 13.40
CA ALA A 140 -3.77 -9.03 14.82
C ALA A 140 -2.56 -8.82 15.74
N PRO A 141 -1.38 -9.43 15.49
CA PRO A 141 -0.19 -9.16 16.31
C PRO A 141 0.26 -7.70 16.21
N LEU A 142 0.11 -7.06 15.04
CA LEU A 142 0.46 -5.65 14.88
C LEU A 142 -0.43 -4.73 15.72
N LEU A 143 -1.74 -5.00 15.80
CA LEU A 143 -2.69 -4.28 16.65
C LEU A 143 -2.34 -4.39 18.14
N ILE A 144 -1.93 -5.59 18.58
CA ILE A 144 -1.51 -5.83 19.96
C ILE A 144 -0.26 -5.00 20.26
N LEU A 145 0.72 -5.02 19.36
CA LEU A 145 1.96 -4.26 19.52
C LEU A 145 1.71 -2.75 19.50
N SER A 146 0.86 -2.28 18.59
CA SER A 146 0.54 -0.86 18.44
C SER A 146 -0.20 -0.30 19.64
N ARG A 147 -1.03 -1.10 20.33
CA ARG A 147 -1.65 -0.71 21.61
C ARG A 147 -0.63 -0.68 22.75
N LYS A 148 0.27 -1.65 22.80
CA LYS A 148 1.25 -1.78 23.88
C LYS A 148 2.32 -0.68 23.85
N MET A 149 2.72 -0.21 22.68
CA MET A 149 3.71 0.87 22.54
C MET A 149 3.16 2.26 22.83
N TYR A 150 1.84 2.45 22.84
CA TYR A 150 1.18 3.76 22.98
C TYR A 150 0.51 3.97 24.35
N MET A 151 0.65 3.02 25.29
CA MET A 151 0.41 3.26 26.72
C MET A 151 1.73 3.70 27.38
N THR A 152 2.15 4.93 27.10
CA THR A 152 3.13 5.68 27.91
C THR A 152 2.78 7.15 27.86
#